data_AF-A0AAU8KCC5-F1
#
_entry.id   AF-A0AAU8KCC5-F1
#
_cell.length_a   1.000
_cell.length_b   1.000
_cell.length_c   1.000
_cell.angle_alpha   90.00
_cell.angle_beta   90.00
_cell.angle_gamma   90.00
#
_symmetry.space_group_name_H-M   'P 1'
#
loop_
_entity.id
_entity.type
_entity.pdbx_description
1 polymer ?
#
loop_
_entity_poly.entity_id
_entity_poly.type
_entity_poly.pdbx_seq_one_letter_code
_entity_poly.pdbx_strand_id
1 'polypeptide(L)'
;MNMQQLALEEAALKTLADTVMDRLKAVKAEMQTALTEGGVGKVDATLPDGTKVAVISRTDSKPAAVVTDPEAFLAWVRANRPSEVTTRLVTEVRPAYTTALLAEMTAAGTAEVSDKETGVVDSVPGVEIRATRSTTHSVRPTKDGRDLIAEAWRTGALGHLNLPQLTAAPQEA
;
A
#
# COMPACT_ATOMS: atom_id res chain seq x y z
N MET A 1 -0.59 -19.00 -25.16
CA MET A 1 0.39 -18.02 -24.64
C MET A 1 1.48 -18.80 -23.92
N ASN A 2 2.76 -18.58 -24.24
CA ASN A 2 3.86 -19.28 -23.56
C ASN A 2 4.43 -18.42 -22.41
N MET A 3 5.28 -19.02 -21.57
CA MET A 3 5.83 -18.37 -20.37
C MET A 3 6.64 -17.10 -20.69
N GLN A 4 7.35 -17.09 -21.82
CA GLN A 4 8.15 -15.96 -22.29
C GLN A 4 7.27 -14.79 -22.74
N GLN A 5 6.17 -15.07 -23.44
CA GLN A 5 5.18 -14.06 -23.81
C GLN A 5 4.50 -13.46 -22.57
N LEU A 6 4.15 -14.29 -21.59
CA LEU A 6 3.60 -13.82 -20.31
C LEU A 6 4.59 -12.91 -19.58
N ALA A 7 5.86 -13.29 -19.49
CA ALA A 7 6.90 -12.48 -18.86
C ALA A 7 7.09 -11.13 -19.57
N LEU A 8 7.08 -11.12 -20.91
CA LEU A 8 7.19 -9.89 -21.69
C LEU A 8 5.96 -8.99 -21.52
N GLU A 9 4.76 -9.56 -21.54
CA GLU A 9 3.51 -8.83 -21.33
C GLU A 9 3.44 -8.24 -19.91
N GLU A 10 3.78 -9.01 -18.88
CA GLU A 10 3.82 -8.55 -17.49
C GLU A 10 4.85 -7.41 -17.30
N ALA A 11 6.04 -7.53 -17.90
CA ALA A 11 7.06 -6.49 -17.85
C ALA A 11 6.63 -5.22 -18.59
N ALA A 12 5.96 -5.36 -19.73
CA ALA A 12 5.42 -4.25 -20.50
C ALA A 12 4.34 -3.51 -19.71
N LEU A 13 3.35 -4.23 -19.19
CA LEU A 13 2.26 -3.68 -18.38
C LEU A 13 2.78 -3.00 -17.13
N LYS A 14 3.74 -3.61 -16.42
CA LYS A 14 4.34 -2.97 -15.24
C LYS A 14 5.03 -1.64 -15.60
N THR A 15 5.78 -1.61 -16.69
CA THR A 15 6.51 -0.39 -17.09
C THR A 15 5.54 0.73 -17.46
N LEU A 16 4.46 0.41 -18.18
CA LEU A 16 3.40 1.36 -18.51
C LEU A 16 2.68 1.86 -17.26
N ALA A 17 2.29 0.95 -16.36
CA ALA A 17 1.63 1.29 -15.11
C ALA A 17 2.49 2.20 -14.23
N ASP A 18 3.77 1.85 -14.03
CA ASP A 18 4.72 2.66 -13.26
C ASP A 18 4.82 4.08 -13.87
N THR A 19 4.95 4.18 -15.19
CA THR A 19 5.08 5.47 -15.90
C THR A 19 3.81 6.34 -15.78
N VAL A 20 2.63 5.73 -15.93
CA VAL A 20 1.34 6.43 -15.75
C VAL A 20 1.17 6.88 -14.31
N MET A 21 1.49 6.03 -13.33
CA MET A 21 1.42 6.36 -11.90
C MET A 21 2.37 7.51 -11.54
N ASP A 22 3.59 7.50 -12.05
CA ASP A 22 4.57 8.56 -11.81
C ASP A 22 4.08 9.91 -12.38
N ARG A 23 3.58 9.92 -13.62
CA ARG A 23 3.02 11.15 -14.21
C ARG A 23 1.76 11.62 -13.47
N LEU A 24 0.87 10.70 -13.11
CA LEU A 24 -0.34 11.01 -12.34
C LEU A 24 0.02 11.62 -10.98
N LYS A 25 1.03 11.07 -10.29
CA LYS A 25 1.51 11.59 -9.01
C LYS A 25 2.05 13.01 -9.15
N ALA A 26 2.86 13.28 -10.18
CA ALA A 26 3.39 14.62 -10.45
C ALA A 26 2.25 15.63 -10.73
N VAL A 27 1.34 15.30 -11.65
CA VAL A 27 0.19 16.17 -11.99
C VAL A 27 -0.72 16.38 -10.79
N LYS A 28 -0.97 15.36 -9.97
CA LYS A 28 -1.79 15.48 -8.76
C LYS A 28 -1.15 16.46 -7.76
N ALA A 29 0.17 16.42 -7.60
CA ALA A 29 0.88 17.36 -6.74
C ALA A 29 0.78 18.79 -7.27
N GLU A 30 1.03 19.00 -8.57
CA GLU A 30 0.89 20.31 -9.23
C GLU A 30 -0.55 20.85 -9.10
N MET A 31 -1.56 20.02 -9.37
CA MET A 31 -2.96 20.39 -9.23
C MET A 31 -3.35 20.71 -7.79
N GLN A 32 -2.82 19.99 -6.80
CA GLN A 32 -3.06 20.28 -5.40
C GLN A 32 -2.49 21.65 -5.01
N THR A 33 -1.28 21.97 -5.48
CA THR A 33 -0.66 23.30 -5.28
C THR A 33 -1.53 24.39 -5.93
N ALA A 34 -1.91 24.20 -7.20
CA ALA A 34 -2.75 25.17 -7.92
C ALA A 34 -4.12 25.39 -7.26
N LEU A 35 -4.77 24.32 -6.77
CA LEU A 35 -6.03 24.43 -6.03
C LEU A 35 -5.84 25.14 -4.68
N THR A 36 -4.69 24.96 -4.02
CA THR A 36 -4.38 25.61 -2.75
C THR A 36 -4.14 27.10 -2.94
N GLU A 37 -3.27 27.48 -3.89
CA GLU A 37 -2.90 28.86 -4.19
C GLU A 37 -4.03 29.66 -4.86
N GLY A 38 -4.74 29.03 -5.78
CA GLY A 38 -5.84 29.68 -6.51
C GLY A 38 -7.11 29.88 -5.68
N GLY A 39 -7.20 29.29 -4.49
CA GLY A 39 -8.37 29.39 -3.61
C GLY A 39 -9.64 28.73 -4.14
N VAL A 40 -9.58 28.03 -5.28
CA VAL A 40 -10.73 27.40 -5.92
C VAL A 40 -10.96 26.00 -5.34
N GLY A 41 -12.18 25.74 -4.85
CA GLY A 41 -12.54 24.44 -4.27
C GLY A 41 -12.80 23.33 -5.29
N LYS A 42 -13.11 23.65 -6.56
CA LYS A 42 -13.41 22.69 -7.63
C LYS A 42 -13.00 23.20 -9.00
N VAL A 43 -12.43 22.31 -9.83
CA VAL A 43 -12.09 22.58 -11.23
C VAL A 43 -12.65 21.45 -12.09
N ASP A 44 -13.34 21.81 -13.17
CA ASP A 44 -13.89 20.85 -14.14
C ASP A 44 -12.81 20.46 -15.15
N ALA A 45 -12.64 19.16 -15.38
CA ALA A 45 -11.83 18.63 -16.47
C ALA A 45 -12.74 18.46 -17.69
N THR A 46 -12.47 19.23 -18.75
CA THR A 46 -13.20 19.19 -20.01
C THR A 46 -12.31 18.65 -21.13
N LEU A 47 -12.91 17.87 -22.03
CA LEU A 47 -12.30 17.50 -23.30
C LEU A 47 -12.12 18.74 -24.19
N PRO A 48 -11.26 18.66 -25.24
CA PRO A 48 -11.08 19.76 -26.19
C PRO A 48 -12.35 20.19 -26.92
N ASP A 49 -13.36 19.30 -27.01
CA ASP A 49 -14.68 19.59 -27.56
C ASP A 49 -15.64 20.30 -26.57
N GLY A 50 -15.15 20.59 -25.35
CA GLY A 50 -15.92 21.23 -24.28
C GLY A 50 -16.70 20.26 -23.39
N THR A 51 -16.70 18.96 -23.68
CA THR A 51 -17.43 17.97 -22.88
C THR A 51 -16.75 17.77 -21.53
N LYS A 52 -17.49 18.00 -20.44
CA LYS A 52 -16.99 17.75 -19.08
C LYS A 52 -16.86 16.25 -18.80
N VAL A 53 -15.68 15.82 -18.39
CA VAL A 53 -15.36 14.40 -18.11
C VAL A 53 -15.06 14.10 -16.64
N ALA A 54 -14.59 15.08 -15.87
CA ALA A 54 -14.36 14.90 -14.44
C ALA A 54 -14.44 16.22 -13.67
N VAL A 55 -14.47 16.13 -12.33
CA VAL A 55 -14.34 17.27 -11.42
C VAL A 55 -13.22 16.97 -10.44
N ILE A 56 -12.27 17.88 -10.31
CA ILE A 56 -11.20 17.83 -9.33
C ILE A 56 -11.56 18.80 -8.21
N SER A 57 -11.81 18.30 -7.01
CA SER A 57 -12.20 19.11 -5.86
C SER A 57 -11.16 19.09 -4.74
N ARG A 58 -10.88 20.24 -4.15
CA ARG A 58 -10.14 20.35 -2.89
C ARG A 58 -11.09 20.01 -1.74
N THR A 59 -10.73 19.00 -0.96
CA THR A 59 -11.46 18.65 0.26
C THR A 59 -10.75 19.33 1.42
N ASP A 60 -11.34 20.41 1.93
CA ASP A 60 -10.82 21.05 3.13
C ASP A 60 -11.15 20.17 4.34
N SER A 61 -10.14 19.89 5.17
CA SER A 61 -10.34 19.13 6.40
C SER A 61 -11.13 20.00 7.38
N LYS A 62 -12.30 19.53 7.81
CA LYS A 62 -13.08 20.22 8.84
C LYS A 62 -12.27 20.20 10.15
N PRO A 63 -12.16 21.33 10.88
CA PRO A 63 -11.47 21.34 12.16
C PRO A 63 -12.19 20.37 13.11
N ALA A 64 -11.47 19.34 13.54
CA ALA A 64 -11.93 18.36 14.52
C ALA A 64 -11.20 18.62 15.84
N ALA A 65 -11.93 18.51 16.95
CA ALA A 65 -11.30 18.52 18.26
C ALA A 65 -10.42 17.27 18.38
N VAL A 66 -9.14 17.47 18.70
CA VAL A 66 -8.19 16.39 18.97
C VAL A 66 -7.59 16.60 20.34
N VAL A 67 -7.36 15.51 21.07
CA VAL A 67 -6.64 15.56 22.34
C VAL A 67 -5.16 15.68 22.01
N THR A 68 -4.57 16.85 22.26
CA THR A 68 -3.14 17.12 22.02
C THR A 68 -2.25 16.70 23.19
N ASP A 69 -2.81 16.65 24.39
CA ASP A 69 -2.16 16.21 25.62
C ASP A 69 -3.05 15.17 26.32
N PRO A 70 -2.79 13.87 26.07
CA PRO A 70 -3.57 12.80 26.66
C PRO A 70 -3.51 12.76 28.19
N GLU A 71 -2.40 13.17 28.80
CA GLU A 71 -2.22 13.11 30.25
C GLU A 71 -2.98 14.24 30.94
N ALA A 72 -2.86 15.47 30.45
CA ALA A 72 -3.65 16.59 30.97
C ALA A 72 -5.15 16.38 30.77
N PHE A 73 -5.56 15.83 29.61
CA PHE A 73 -6.94 15.47 29.35
C PHE A 73 -7.44 14.38 30.30
N LEU A 74 -6.66 13.32 30.52
CA LEU A 74 -7.01 12.26 31.45
C LEU A 74 -7.13 12.78 32.89
N ALA A 75 -6.22 13.65 33.33
CA ALA A 75 -6.27 14.27 34.65
C ALA A 75 -7.55 15.11 34.84
N TRP A 76 -7.91 15.90 33.82
CA TRP A 76 -9.15 16.67 33.81
C TRP A 76 -10.39 15.77 33.80
N VAL A 77 -10.45 14.74 32.96
CA VAL A 77 -11.57 13.79 32.91
C VAL A 77 -11.70 13.05 34.25
N ARG A 78 -10.59 12.64 34.87
CA ARG A 78 -10.60 11.99 36.18
C ARG A 78 -11.16 12.90 37.28
N ALA A 79 -10.87 14.20 37.22
CA ALA A 79 -11.39 15.17 38.18
C ALA A 79 -12.87 15.55 37.91
N ASN A 80 -13.25 15.72 36.65
CA ASN A 80 -14.54 16.28 36.27
C ASN A 80 -15.60 15.22 35.95
N ARG A 81 -15.20 14.04 35.46
CA ARG A 81 -16.05 12.95 34.96
C ARG A 81 -15.43 11.57 35.29
N PRO A 82 -15.26 11.22 36.57
CA PRO A 82 -14.57 9.99 36.96
C PRO A 82 -15.26 8.70 36.47
N SER A 83 -16.58 8.74 36.20
CA SER A 83 -17.33 7.62 35.62
C SER A 83 -16.86 7.23 34.21
N GLU A 84 -16.20 8.14 33.50
CA GLU A 84 -15.70 7.91 32.14
C GLU A 84 -14.28 7.33 32.12
N VAL A 85 -13.64 7.12 33.29
CA VAL A 85 -12.30 6.55 33.41
C VAL A 85 -12.39 5.08 33.77
N THR A 86 -11.93 4.21 32.87
CA THR A 86 -11.80 2.77 33.14
C THR A 86 -10.34 2.39 33.32
N THR A 87 -10.00 1.72 34.43
CA THR A 87 -8.68 1.11 34.65
C THR A 87 -8.76 -0.39 34.36
N ARG A 88 -7.83 -0.91 33.55
CA ARG A 88 -7.70 -2.33 33.25
C ARG A 88 -6.29 -2.80 33.62
N LEU A 89 -6.20 -3.88 34.40
CA LEU A 89 -4.95 -4.60 34.62
C LEU A 89 -4.80 -5.61 33.49
N VAL A 90 -3.79 -5.42 32.64
CA VAL A 90 -3.49 -6.33 31.53
C VAL A 90 -2.31 -7.20 31.93
N THR A 91 -2.50 -8.52 31.89
CA THR A 91 -1.42 -9.51 31.98
C THR A 91 -1.12 -10.00 30.58
N GLU A 92 0.03 -9.62 30.04
CA GLU A 92 0.46 -10.00 28.70
C GLU A 92 1.88 -10.54 28.70
N VAL A 93 2.19 -11.39 27.71
CA VAL A 93 3.56 -11.80 27.43
C VAL A 93 4.29 -10.59 26.84
N ARG A 94 5.50 -10.29 27.35
CA ARG A 94 6.29 -9.15 26.89
C ARG A 94 6.50 -9.21 25.37
N PRO A 95 6.14 -8.17 24.59
CA PRO A 95 6.23 -8.22 23.13
C PRO A 95 7.63 -8.55 22.60
N ALA A 96 8.67 -8.05 23.26
CA ALA A 96 10.05 -8.35 22.92
C ALA A 96 10.40 -9.83 23.07
N TYR A 97 9.88 -10.49 24.12
CA TYR A 97 10.07 -11.92 24.33
C TYR A 97 9.33 -12.73 23.27
N THR A 98 8.07 -12.41 22.98
CA THR A 98 7.31 -13.05 21.89
C THR A 98 8.03 -12.93 20.55
N THR A 99 8.56 -11.75 20.23
CA THR A 99 9.29 -11.50 18.98
C THR A 99 10.56 -12.34 18.90
N ALA A 100 11.36 -12.36 19.97
CA ALA A 100 12.60 -13.14 20.02
C ALA A 100 12.33 -14.65 19.91
N LEU A 101 11.31 -15.15 20.59
CA LEU A 101 10.93 -16.56 20.60
C LEU A 101 10.47 -17.05 19.22
N LEU A 102 9.60 -16.28 18.56
CA LEU A 102 9.13 -16.60 17.21
C LEU A 102 10.27 -16.52 16.18
N ALA A 103 11.21 -15.59 16.34
CA ALA A 103 12.38 -15.49 15.46
C ALA A 103 13.31 -16.71 15.61
N GLU A 104 13.51 -17.20 16.85
CA GLU A 104 14.29 -18.40 17.13
C GLU A 104 13.64 -19.66 16.51
N MET A 105 12.33 -19.85 16.69
CA MET A 105 11.59 -20.96 16.07
C MET A 105 11.59 -20.88 14.54
N THR A 106 11.47 -19.67 13.98
CA THR A 106 11.54 -19.47 12.53
C THR A 106 12.92 -19.82 11.98
N ALA A 107 13.99 -19.48 12.71
CA ALA A 107 15.36 -19.84 12.34
C ALA A 107 15.64 -21.35 12.47
N ALA A 108 15.05 -22.01 13.46
CA ALA A 108 15.13 -23.45 13.66
C ALA A 108 14.26 -24.26 12.67
N GLY A 109 13.23 -23.63 12.10
CA GLY A 109 12.27 -24.30 11.20
C GLY A 109 11.30 -25.23 11.91
N THR A 110 11.26 -25.21 13.24
CA THR A 110 10.39 -26.02 14.10
C THR A 110 9.71 -25.14 15.15
N ALA A 111 8.53 -25.54 15.62
CA ALA A 111 7.80 -24.85 16.70
C ALA A 111 8.29 -25.31 18.09
N GLU A 112 9.60 -25.46 18.22
CA GLU A 112 10.27 -25.96 19.42
C GLU A 112 11.29 -24.93 19.89
N VAL A 113 11.44 -24.80 21.20
CA VAL A 113 12.41 -23.92 21.82
C VAL A 113 13.42 -24.78 22.54
N SER A 114 14.69 -24.55 22.26
CA SER A 114 15.78 -25.15 23.01
C SER A 114 16.16 -24.21 24.14
N ASP A 115 15.99 -24.64 25.38
CA ASP A 115 16.54 -23.92 26.52
C ASP A 115 18.08 -24.04 26.50
N LYS A 116 18.77 -22.90 26.37
CA LYS A 116 20.23 -22.86 26.14
C LYS A 116 21.06 -23.19 27.39
N GLU A 117 20.46 -23.21 28.58
CA GLU A 117 21.15 -23.59 29.81
C GLU A 117 20.93 -25.07 30.15
N THR A 118 19.79 -25.65 29.78
CA THR A 118 19.42 -27.02 30.16
C THR A 118 19.43 -28.02 28.99
N GLY A 119 19.44 -27.54 27.74
CA GLY A 119 19.46 -28.37 26.53
C GLY A 119 18.16 -29.12 26.27
N VAL A 120 17.09 -28.82 27.02
CA VAL A 120 15.78 -29.43 26.84
C VAL A 120 15.04 -28.71 25.71
N VAL A 121 14.52 -29.49 24.77
CA VAL A 121 13.71 -29.02 23.65
C VAL A 121 12.24 -29.16 24.04
N ASP A 122 11.57 -28.04 24.25
CA ASP A 122 10.14 -27.99 24.58
C ASP A 122 9.33 -27.49 23.38
N SER A 123 8.25 -28.23 23.06
CA SER A 123 7.25 -27.78 22.08
C SER A 123 6.38 -26.69 22.72
N VAL A 124 6.25 -25.54 22.06
CA VAL A 124 5.47 -24.42 22.60
C VAL A 124 4.01 -24.52 22.17
N PRO A 125 3.05 -24.71 23.10
CA PRO A 125 1.64 -24.79 22.76
C PRO A 125 1.14 -23.49 22.11
N GLY A 126 0.40 -23.61 21.02
CA GLY A 126 -0.19 -22.47 20.30
C GLY A 126 0.72 -21.80 19.27
N VAL A 127 1.92 -22.33 19.02
CA VAL A 127 2.81 -21.87 17.94
C VAL A 127 2.95 -22.96 16.88
N GLU A 128 2.85 -22.57 15.60
CA GLU A 128 3.05 -23.47 14.47
C GLU A 128 3.85 -22.75 13.37
N ILE A 129 4.82 -23.46 12.79
CA ILE A 129 5.54 -22.97 11.62
C ILE A 129 4.71 -23.29 10.37
N ARG A 130 4.11 -22.24 9.80
CA ARG A 130 3.43 -22.31 8.51
C ARG A 130 4.07 -21.32 7.54
N ALA A 131 4.01 -21.62 6.24
CA ALA A 131 4.29 -20.61 5.23
C ALA A 131 3.24 -19.49 5.40
N THR A 132 3.66 -18.35 5.95
CA THR A 132 2.76 -17.22 6.24
C THR A 132 2.39 -16.43 4.99
N ARG A 133 3.03 -16.73 3.85
CA ARG A 133 2.85 -16.03 2.58
C ARG A 133 2.75 -17.05 1.46
N SER A 134 1.78 -16.89 0.58
CA SER A 134 1.76 -17.57 -0.70
C SER A 134 3.00 -17.20 -1.52
N THR A 135 3.55 -18.16 -2.26
CA THR A 135 4.63 -17.91 -3.21
C THR A 135 4.14 -16.98 -4.31
N THR A 136 4.73 -15.80 -4.44
CA THR A 136 4.41 -14.81 -5.48
C THR A 136 5.66 -14.51 -6.31
N HIS A 137 5.48 -14.06 -7.56
CA HIS A 137 6.57 -13.56 -8.41
C HIS A 137 6.65 -12.04 -8.38
N SER A 138 7.77 -11.48 -8.83
CA SER A 138 7.96 -10.02 -8.95
C SER A 138 8.70 -9.69 -10.24
N VAL A 139 8.22 -8.69 -10.97
CA VAL A 139 8.93 -8.16 -12.13
C VAL A 139 10.01 -7.17 -11.70
N ARG A 140 11.25 -7.43 -12.11
CA ARG A 140 12.36 -6.49 -12.02
C ARG A 140 12.95 -6.26 -13.40
N PRO A 141 12.71 -5.08 -14.02
CA PRO A 141 13.37 -4.73 -15.27
C PRO A 141 14.90 -4.73 -15.10
N THR A 142 15.62 -5.08 -16.16
CA THR A 142 17.07 -4.85 -16.25
C THR A 142 17.36 -3.35 -16.30
N LYS A 143 18.65 -2.98 -16.20
CA LYS A 143 19.12 -1.57 -16.15
C LYS A 143 18.45 -0.67 -17.21
N ASP A 144 18.36 -1.14 -18.45
CA ASP A 144 17.77 -0.41 -19.59
C ASP A 144 16.41 -0.98 -20.01
N GLY A 145 15.87 -1.94 -19.25
CA GLY A 145 14.69 -2.71 -19.64
C GLY A 145 13.44 -1.85 -19.80
N ARG A 146 13.28 -0.81 -18.95
CA ARG A 146 12.15 0.12 -19.05
C ARG A 146 12.20 0.96 -20.33
N ASP A 147 13.37 1.45 -20.69
CA ASP A 147 13.55 2.28 -21.89
C ASP A 147 13.33 1.46 -23.17
N LEU A 148 13.84 0.23 -23.18
CA LEU A 148 13.61 -0.72 -24.29
C LEU A 148 12.13 -1.08 -24.44
N ILE A 149 11.42 -1.31 -23.33
CA ILE A 149 9.98 -1.55 -23.34
C ILE A 149 9.21 -0.31 -23.83
N ALA A 150 9.60 0.89 -23.39
CA ALA A 150 8.96 2.13 -23.82
C ALA A 150 9.17 2.39 -25.32
N GLU A 151 10.36 2.10 -25.85
CA GLU A 151 10.65 2.15 -27.28
C GLU A 151 9.82 1.13 -28.06
N ALA A 152 9.79 -0.12 -27.60
CA ALA A 152 9.01 -1.19 -28.21
C ALA A 152 7.50 -0.89 -28.22
N TRP A 153 7.00 -0.23 -27.17
CA TRP A 153 5.64 0.28 -27.10
C TRP A 153 5.40 1.38 -28.14
N ARG A 154 6.27 2.40 -28.19
CA ARG A 154 6.13 3.56 -29.09
C ARG A 154 6.20 3.18 -30.57
N THR A 155 7.03 2.19 -30.89
CA THR A 155 7.21 1.67 -32.26
C THR A 155 6.16 0.64 -32.65
N GLY A 156 5.28 0.22 -31.73
CA GLY A 156 4.27 -0.82 -31.99
C GLY A 156 4.82 -2.24 -32.03
N ALA A 157 6.09 -2.47 -31.69
CA ALA A 157 6.72 -3.80 -31.67
C ALA A 157 6.05 -4.76 -30.68
N LEU A 158 5.34 -4.24 -29.66
CA LEU A 158 4.56 -5.00 -28.70
C LEU A 158 3.13 -5.33 -29.16
N GLY A 159 2.75 -5.00 -30.40
CA GLY A 159 1.38 -5.19 -30.91
C GLY A 159 0.89 -6.64 -31.01
N HIS A 160 1.79 -7.61 -30.83
CA HIS A 160 1.46 -9.04 -30.73
C HIS A 160 1.04 -9.47 -29.31
N LEU A 161 1.13 -8.58 -28.31
CA LEU A 161 0.74 -8.80 -26.92
C LEU A 161 -0.66 -8.24 -26.66
N ASN A 162 -1.36 -8.76 -25.64
CA ASN A 162 -2.71 -8.33 -25.30
C ASN A 162 -2.68 -7.14 -24.33
N LEU A 163 -2.25 -5.99 -24.82
CA LEU A 163 -2.11 -4.79 -24.01
C LEU A 163 -3.43 -3.99 -24.00
N PRO A 164 -3.84 -3.45 -22.84
CA PRO A 164 -5.13 -2.78 -22.69
C PRO A 164 -5.21 -1.54 -23.57
N GLN A 165 -6.33 -1.40 -24.26
CA GLN A 165 -6.68 -0.20 -25.00
C GLN A 165 -7.69 0.61 -24.19
N LEU A 166 -7.53 1.94 -24.16
CA LEU A 166 -8.56 2.84 -23.65
C LEU A 166 -9.67 2.95 -24.70
N THR A 167 -10.52 1.94 -24.80
CA THR A 167 -11.70 1.97 -25.66
C THR A 167 -12.84 2.67 -24.95
N ALA A 168 -13.59 3.51 -25.66
CA ALA A 168 -14.88 3.98 -25.18
C ALA A 168 -15.79 2.76 -24.92
N ALA A 169 -16.52 2.75 -23.81
CA ALA A 169 -17.52 1.72 -23.56
C ALA A 169 -18.53 1.71 -24.73
N PRO A 170 -19.02 0.54 -25.17
CA PRO A 170 -20.10 0.49 -26.14
C PRO A 170 -21.28 1.28 -25.56
N GLN A 171 -21.74 2.30 -26.26
CA GLN A 171 -23.00 2.95 -25.91
C GLN A 171 -24.11 1.94 -26.22
N GLU A 172 -24.71 1.33 -25.19
CA GLU A 172 -25.96 0.59 -25.36
C GLU A 172 -27.02 1.58 -25.86
N ALA A 173 -27.61 1.24 -27.02
CA ALA A 173 -28.61 2.02 -27.73
C ALA A 173 -30.02 1.79 -27.17
#